data_AF-A0A533SHA6-F1
#
_entry.id   AF-A0A533SHA6-F1
#
_cell.length_a   1.000
_cell.length_b   1.000
_cell.length_c   1.000
_cell.angle_alpha   90.00
_cell.angle_beta   90.00
_cell.angle_gamma   90.00
#
_symmetry.space_group_name_H-M   'P 1'
#
loop_
_entity.id
_entity.type
_entity.pdbx_description
1 polymer ?
#
loop_
_entity_poly.entity_id
_entity_poly.type
_entity_poly.pdbx_seq_one_letter_code
_entity_poly.pdbx_strand_id
1 'polypeptide(L)'
;MSGHDHHSRPRRGLWSSRFGFIMASAGSAVGLGNIWKFPYITGMHGGGAFVLFFIFCIITVGIPIMIAEMAIGRHTHKDPVGAFRSARGGAWTAVGWLGVIAGFVILSYYCVVAGWTLDYLWLSLRGTFSGRHAAVVPELFSGLLANDAAQVFWQALFMGLTVFIVLGGVSRGLERANKVMMPVLFLILLTLAVYGICS
;
A
#
# COMPACT_ATOMS: atom_id res chain seq x y z
N MET A 1 -46.62 22.51 -11.85
CA MET A 1 -46.12 21.11 -11.87
C MET A 1 -44.61 21.17 -12.06
N SER A 2 -43.85 21.11 -10.96
CA SER A 2 -42.38 21.10 -10.98
C SER A 2 -41.92 19.67 -11.21
N GLY A 3 -41.19 19.45 -12.31
CA GLY A 3 -40.55 18.18 -12.62
C GLY A 3 -39.44 17.91 -11.61
N HIS A 4 -39.52 16.77 -10.95
CA HIS A 4 -38.43 16.26 -10.11
C HIS A 4 -37.30 15.77 -11.01
N ASP A 5 -36.18 16.51 -11.01
CA ASP A 5 -34.93 16.08 -11.59
C ASP A 5 -34.43 14.82 -10.86
N HIS A 6 -34.50 13.67 -11.53
CA HIS A 6 -33.82 12.47 -11.09
C HIS A 6 -32.31 12.66 -11.25
N HIS A 7 -31.67 13.25 -10.24
CA HIS A 7 -30.21 13.18 -10.10
C HIS A 7 -29.81 11.71 -9.95
N SER A 8 -29.40 11.10 -11.06
CA SER A 8 -28.77 9.78 -11.10
C SER A 8 -27.48 9.83 -10.30
N ARG A 9 -27.55 9.45 -9.02
CA ARG A 9 -26.38 9.34 -8.14
C ARG A 9 -25.34 8.48 -8.87
N PRO A 10 -24.08 8.93 -9.00
CA PRO A 10 -23.04 8.12 -9.63
C PRO A 10 -23.00 6.76 -8.95
N ARG A 11 -23.18 5.67 -9.72
CA ARG A 11 -23.08 4.31 -9.19
C ARG A 11 -21.68 4.15 -8.62
N ARG A 12 -21.56 4.04 -7.29
CA ARG A 12 -20.30 3.72 -6.63
C ARG A 12 -19.71 2.46 -7.25
N GLY A 13 -18.41 2.51 -7.55
CA GLY A 13 -17.69 1.36 -8.11
C GLY A 13 -17.77 0.19 -7.14
N LEU A 14 -18.57 -0.80 -7.47
CA LEU A 14 -18.62 -2.08 -6.77
C LEU A 14 -17.46 -2.96 -7.26
N TRP A 15 -16.96 -3.83 -6.37
CA TRP A 15 -16.01 -4.87 -6.74
C TRP A 15 -16.68 -5.84 -7.71
N SER A 16 -16.01 -6.18 -8.81
CA SER A 16 -16.56 -7.12 -9.80
C SER A 16 -16.53 -8.57 -9.29
N SER A 17 -15.60 -8.89 -8.38
CA SER A 17 -15.47 -10.22 -7.78
C SER A 17 -15.07 -10.19 -6.31
N ARG A 18 -15.53 -11.20 -5.55
CA ARG A 18 -15.05 -11.48 -4.17
C ARG A 18 -13.53 -11.67 -4.14
N PHE A 19 -12.97 -12.31 -5.15
CA PHE A 19 -11.53 -12.50 -5.28
C PHE A 19 -10.79 -11.17 -5.49
N GLY A 20 -11.40 -10.25 -6.27
CA GLY A 20 -10.89 -8.90 -6.45
C GLY A 20 -10.86 -8.10 -5.15
N PHE A 21 -11.92 -8.21 -4.35
CA PHE A 21 -11.97 -7.59 -3.02
C PHE A 21 -10.89 -8.14 -2.06
N ILE A 22 -10.72 -9.47 -2.01
CA ILE A 22 -9.73 -10.11 -1.14
C ILE A 22 -8.32 -9.68 -1.55
N MET A 23 -7.99 -9.74 -2.84
CA MET A 23 -6.66 -9.34 -3.30
C MET A 23 -6.39 -7.84 -3.16
N ALA A 24 -7.41 -7.00 -3.27
CA ALA A 24 -7.23 -5.58 -2.97
C ALA A 24 -7.05 -5.31 -1.48
N SER A 25 -7.74 -6.05 -0.62
CA SER A 25 -7.56 -5.97 0.84
C SER A 25 -6.17 -6.45 1.25
N ALA A 26 -5.73 -7.59 0.70
CA ALA A 26 -4.35 -8.05 0.85
C ALA A 26 -3.36 -7.03 0.28
N GLY A 27 -3.70 -6.40 -0.85
CA GLY A 27 -2.97 -5.30 -1.52
C GLY A 27 -2.66 -4.15 -0.58
N SER A 28 -3.67 -3.75 0.18
CA SER A 28 -3.54 -2.67 1.15
C SER A 28 -2.74 -3.06 2.39
N ALA A 29 -2.68 -4.35 2.74
CA ALA A 29 -1.98 -4.84 3.94
C ALA A 29 -0.51 -5.21 3.67
N VAL A 30 -0.20 -5.65 2.45
CA VAL A 30 1.16 -6.00 2.04
C VAL A 30 1.77 -4.83 1.27
N GLY A 31 2.78 -4.20 1.84
CA GLY A 31 3.49 -3.10 1.20
C GLY A 31 4.98 -3.13 1.46
N LEU A 32 5.67 -2.07 0.99
CA LEU A 32 7.12 -1.88 1.16
C LEU A 32 7.59 -2.09 2.61
N GLY A 33 6.80 -1.64 3.59
CA GLY A 33 7.07 -1.82 5.01
C GLY A 33 7.37 -3.28 5.42
N ASN A 34 6.63 -4.25 4.86
CA ASN A 34 6.81 -5.66 5.19
C ASN A 34 8.07 -6.25 4.59
N ILE A 35 8.59 -5.68 3.50
CA ILE A 35 9.76 -6.20 2.78
C ILE A 35 11.06 -5.75 3.45
N TRP A 36 11.13 -4.49 3.91
CA TRP A 36 12.39 -3.92 4.40
C TRP A 36 12.42 -3.59 5.90
N LYS A 37 11.31 -3.08 6.47
CA LYS A 37 11.25 -2.51 7.81
C LYS A 37 10.93 -3.60 8.82
N PHE A 38 10.04 -4.52 8.44
CA PHE A 38 9.71 -5.67 9.28
C PHE A 38 10.94 -6.56 9.57
N PRO A 39 11.74 -7.02 8.58
CA PRO A 39 12.94 -7.80 8.86
C PRO A 39 13.97 -7.01 9.64
N TYR A 40 14.14 -5.71 9.34
CA TYR A 40 15.08 -4.83 10.05
C TYR A 40 14.73 -4.71 11.54
N ILE A 41 13.48 -4.37 11.87
CA ILE A 41 13.02 -4.26 13.27
C ILE A 41 13.10 -5.63 13.96
N THR A 42 12.69 -6.69 13.27
CA THR A 42 12.76 -8.06 13.81
C THR A 42 14.21 -8.44 14.17
N GLY A 43 15.17 -8.15 13.29
CA GLY A 43 16.60 -8.40 13.54
C GLY A 43 17.13 -7.62 14.75
N MET A 44 16.69 -6.38 14.92
CA MET A 44 17.13 -5.52 16.04
C MET A 44 16.47 -5.85 17.39
N HIS A 45 15.26 -6.42 17.39
CA HIS A 45 14.44 -6.62 18.60
C HIS A 45 14.34 -8.08 19.08
N GLY A 46 15.35 -8.91 18.79
CA GLY A 46 15.40 -10.29 19.31
C GLY A 46 14.76 -11.34 18.39
N GLY A 47 14.63 -11.04 17.10
CA GLY A 47 14.34 -12.03 16.05
C GLY A 47 13.01 -12.75 16.29
N GLY A 48 13.08 -14.07 16.45
CA GLY A 48 11.89 -14.93 16.58
C GLY A 48 10.99 -14.59 17.77
N ALA A 49 11.53 -14.14 18.90
CA ALA A 49 10.72 -13.77 20.06
C ALA A 49 9.84 -12.54 19.77
N PHE A 50 10.40 -11.55 19.05
CA PHE A 50 9.64 -10.40 18.57
C PHE A 50 8.54 -10.82 17.60
N VAL A 51 8.81 -11.75 16.68
CA VAL A 51 7.79 -12.25 15.73
C VAL A 51 6.62 -12.91 16.45
N LEU A 52 6.88 -13.74 17.47
CA LEU A 52 5.81 -14.38 18.24
C LEU A 52 4.93 -13.36 18.95
N PHE A 53 5.53 -12.35 19.59
CA PHE A 53 4.80 -11.26 20.23
C PHE A 53 4.02 -10.42 19.21
N PHE A 54 4.62 -10.16 18.04
CA PHE A 54 3.98 -9.44 16.94
C PHE A 54 2.73 -10.19 16.42
N ILE A 55 2.82 -11.51 16.22
CA ILE A 55 1.68 -12.36 15.83
C ILE A 55 0.59 -12.32 16.90
N PHE A 56 0.97 -12.42 18.19
CA PHE A 56 0.03 -12.31 19.29
C PHE A 56 -0.74 -10.98 19.25
N CYS A 57 -0.06 -9.86 19.03
CA CYS A 57 -0.69 -8.54 18.89
C CYS A 57 -1.60 -8.45 17.66
N ILE A 58 -1.22 -9.05 16.53
CA ILE A 58 -2.07 -9.10 15.34
C ILE A 58 -3.37 -9.84 15.64
N ILE A 59 -3.31 -10.99 16.31
CA ILE A 59 -4.50 -11.80 16.60
C ILE A 59 -5.41 -11.10 17.61
N THR A 60 -4.83 -10.52 18.66
CA THR A 60 -5.61 -9.94 19.77
C THR A 60 -6.10 -8.52 19.51
N VAL A 61 -5.39 -7.73 18.71
CA VAL A 61 -5.72 -6.31 18.46
C VAL A 61 -5.98 -6.06 16.97
N GLY A 62 -5.08 -6.51 16.08
CA GLY A 62 -5.18 -6.23 14.65
C GLY A 62 -6.44 -6.78 13.98
N ILE A 63 -6.72 -8.09 14.17
CA ILE A 63 -7.88 -8.76 13.58
C ILE A 63 -9.21 -8.16 14.09
N PRO A 64 -9.43 -7.96 15.41
CA PRO A 64 -10.65 -7.34 15.90
C PRO A 64 -10.89 -5.93 15.34
N ILE A 65 -9.85 -5.09 15.25
CA ILE A 65 -9.96 -3.74 14.67
C ILE A 65 -10.34 -3.83 13.19
N MET A 66 -9.66 -4.68 12.41
CA MET A 66 -9.97 -4.88 10.99
C MET A 66 -11.43 -5.31 10.79
N ILE A 67 -11.93 -6.26 11.60
CA ILE A 67 -13.32 -6.72 11.52
C ILE A 67 -14.28 -5.57 11.86
N ALA A 68 -13.98 -4.76 12.89
CA ALA A 68 -14.79 -3.61 13.26
C ALA A 68 -14.87 -2.57 12.14
N GLU A 69 -13.73 -2.21 11.53
CA GLU A 69 -13.68 -1.27 10.40
C GLU A 69 -14.46 -1.79 9.19
N MET A 70 -14.29 -3.07 8.85
CA MET A 70 -15.02 -3.71 7.76
C MET A 70 -16.54 -3.76 8.02
N ALA A 71 -16.96 -3.99 9.27
CA ALA A 71 -18.37 -4.02 9.65
C ALA A 71 -19.01 -2.63 9.53
N ILE A 72 -18.35 -1.58 10.04
CA ILE A 72 -18.82 -0.19 9.94
C ILE A 72 -18.89 0.27 8.47
N GLY A 73 -17.85 -0.01 7.69
CA GLY A 73 -17.81 0.32 6.26
C GLY A 73 -18.90 -0.38 5.45
N ARG A 74 -19.16 -1.66 5.75
CA ARG A 74 -20.21 -2.44 5.07
C ARG A 74 -21.62 -2.00 5.47
N HIS A 75 -21.85 -1.63 6.72
CA HIS A 75 -23.15 -1.18 7.18
C HIS A 75 -23.51 0.21 6.63
N THR A 76 -22.54 1.13 6.63
CA THR A 76 -22.79 2.53 6.24
C THR A 76 -22.66 2.77 4.73
N HIS A 77 -21.90 1.91 4.03
CA HIS A 77 -21.49 2.10 2.63
C HIS A 77 -20.92 3.49 2.35
N LYS A 78 -20.33 4.19 3.33
CA LYS A 78 -19.82 5.56 3.19
C LYS A 78 -18.28 5.59 3.24
N ASP A 79 -17.71 6.71 2.82
CA ASP A 79 -16.30 7.05 3.07
C ASP A 79 -16.01 7.07 4.59
N PRO A 80 -14.74 6.96 5.04
CA PRO A 80 -14.40 6.83 6.46
C PRO A 80 -15.05 7.91 7.35
N VAL A 81 -14.99 9.18 6.93
CA VAL A 81 -15.59 10.30 7.68
C VAL A 81 -17.12 10.17 7.71
N GLY A 82 -17.74 9.91 6.55
CA GLY A 82 -19.18 9.69 6.43
C GLY A 82 -19.68 8.47 7.18
N ALA A 83 -18.87 7.41 7.30
CA ALA A 83 -19.18 6.17 7.98
C ALA A 83 -19.28 6.40 9.50
N PHE A 84 -18.25 7.00 10.11
CA PHE A 84 -18.29 7.32 11.55
C PHE A 84 -19.34 8.37 11.89
N ARG A 85 -19.56 9.36 11.01
CA ARG A 85 -20.63 10.35 11.17
C ARG A 85 -22.02 9.69 11.14
N SER A 86 -22.21 8.67 10.30
CA SER A 86 -23.46 7.94 10.14
C SER A 86 -23.71 6.90 11.22
N ALA A 87 -22.66 6.26 11.73
CA ALA A 87 -22.77 5.19 12.71
C ALA A 87 -23.10 5.71 14.12
N ARG A 88 -22.52 6.85 14.50
CA ARG A 88 -22.79 7.46 15.81
C ARG A 88 -22.83 8.99 15.79
N GLY A 89 -22.06 9.63 14.91
CA GLY A 89 -21.96 11.09 14.89
C GLY A 89 -21.18 11.66 16.08
N GLY A 90 -21.10 12.99 16.16
CA GLY A 90 -20.35 13.69 17.21
C GLY A 90 -18.84 13.44 17.14
N ALA A 91 -18.22 13.20 18.29
CA ALA A 91 -16.77 13.01 18.45
C ALA A 91 -16.19 11.85 17.62
N TRP A 92 -16.99 10.83 17.28
CA TRP A 92 -16.54 9.71 16.45
C TRP A 92 -16.18 10.13 15.02
N THR A 93 -16.71 11.26 14.54
CA THR A 93 -16.33 11.83 13.24
C THR A 93 -14.85 12.23 13.22
N ALA A 94 -14.25 12.57 14.38
CA ALA A 94 -12.84 12.88 14.50
C ALA A 94 -11.96 11.65 14.18
N VAL A 95 -12.39 10.43 14.55
CA VAL A 95 -11.68 9.19 14.21
C VAL A 95 -11.63 8.99 12.69
N GLY A 96 -12.73 9.28 11.99
CA GLY A 96 -12.75 9.24 10.53
C GLY A 96 -11.78 10.25 9.89
N TRP A 97 -11.70 11.47 10.43
CA TRP A 97 -10.74 12.48 9.96
C TRP A 97 -9.30 12.10 10.27
N LEU A 98 -9.04 11.54 11.45
CA LEU A 98 -7.72 11.03 11.82
C LEU A 98 -7.25 9.96 10.84
N GLY A 99 -8.13 9.05 10.40
CA GLY A 99 -7.80 8.05 9.38
C GLY A 99 -7.42 8.68 8.03
N VAL A 100 -8.14 9.72 7.58
CA VAL A 100 -7.83 10.43 6.33
C VAL A 100 -6.50 11.16 6.43
N ILE A 101 -6.25 11.87 7.54
CA ILE A 101 -4.98 12.58 7.78
C ILE A 101 -3.82 11.60 7.88
N ALA A 102 -3.99 10.49 8.61
CA ALA A 102 -2.98 9.45 8.72
C ALA A 102 -2.66 8.84 7.35
N GLY A 103 -3.67 8.53 6.54
CA GLY A 103 -3.49 8.06 5.17
C GLY A 103 -2.71 9.05 4.29
N PHE A 104 -3.02 10.35 4.41
CA PHE A 104 -2.30 11.41 3.68
C PHE A 104 -0.84 11.52 4.10
N VAL A 105 -0.56 11.52 5.41
CA VAL A 105 0.80 11.57 5.96
C VAL A 105 1.59 10.32 5.59
N ILE A 106 0.96 9.14 5.62
CA ILE A 106 1.61 7.89 5.20
C ILE A 106 1.96 7.95 3.72
N LEU A 107 1.02 8.38 2.88
CA LEU A 107 1.23 8.49 1.44
C LEU A 107 2.38 9.44 1.10
N SER A 108 2.52 10.57 1.80
CA SER A 108 3.52 11.59 1.48
C SER A 108 4.96 11.05 1.52
N TYR A 109 5.33 10.30 2.57
CA TYR A 109 6.66 9.69 2.64
C TYR A 109 6.76 8.36 1.88
N TYR A 110 5.67 7.58 1.80
CA TYR A 110 5.68 6.33 1.03
C TYR A 110 5.95 6.57 -0.45
N CYS A 111 5.44 7.66 -1.02
CA CYS A 111 5.70 7.99 -2.42
C CYS A 111 7.17 8.31 -2.71
N VAL A 112 7.90 8.88 -1.75
CA VAL A 112 9.35 9.12 -1.88
C VAL A 112 10.10 7.79 -1.94
N VAL A 113 9.83 6.91 -0.97
CA VAL A 113 10.45 5.58 -0.90
C VAL A 113 10.12 4.76 -2.14
N ALA A 114 8.87 4.78 -2.58
CA ALA A 114 8.46 4.07 -3.78
C ALA A 114 9.11 4.65 -5.05
N GLY A 115 9.35 5.96 -5.09
CA GLY A 115 10.16 6.61 -6.14
C GLY A 115 11.56 6.01 -6.23
N TRP A 116 12.25 5.80 -5.10
CA TRP A 116 13.56 5.13 -5.09
C TRP A 116 13.48 3.72 -5.68
N THR A 117 12.41 2.98 -5.42
CA THR A 117 12.26 1.65 -6.02
C THR A 117 12.10 1.67 -7.54
N LEU A 118 11.47 2.71 -8.10
CA LEU A 118 11.38 2.89 -9.55
C LEU A 118 12.74 3.23 -10.17
N ASP A 119 13.54 4.07 -9.50
CA ASP A 119 14.91 4.37 -9.92
C ASP A 119 15.77 3.10 -9.96
N TYR A 120 15.71 2.30 -8.90
CA TYR A 120 16.43 1.02 -8.82
C TYR A 120 15.95 0.00 -9.85
N LEU A 121 14.65 -0.04 -10.14
CA LEU A 121 14.11 -0.85 -11.23
C LEU A 121 14.69 -0.40 -12.57
N TRP A 122 14.76 0.91 -12.82
CA TRP A 122 15.32 1.48 -14.03
C TRP A 122 16.83 1.19 -14.19
N LEU A 123 17.60 1.34 -13.12
CA LEU A 123 19.02 0.99 -13.08
C LEU A 123 19.25 -0.51 -13.37
N SER A 124 18.36 -1.36 -12.85
CA SER A 124 18.38 -2.81 -13.10
C SER A 124 18.09 -3.13 -14.56
N LEU A 125 17.10 -2.49 -15.16
CA LEU A 125 16.77 -2.66 -16.58
C LEU A 125 17.89 -2.18 -17.51
N ARG A 126 18.64 -1.15 -17.11
CA ARG A 126 19.83 -0.67 -17.85
C ARG A 126 21.05 -1.59 -17.70
N GLY A 127 20.95 -2.66 -16.91
CA GLY A 127 22.08 -3.55 -16.63
C GLY A 127 23.18 -2.89 -15.81
N THR A 128 22.87 -1.84 -15.03
CA THR A 128 23.87 -1.10 -14.25
C THR A 128 24.53 -1.98 -13.18
N PHE A 129 23.82 -3.02 -12.73
CA PHE A 129 24.31 -4.00 -11.75
C PHE A 129 25.02 -5.21 -12.41
N SER A 130 25.04 -5.32 -13.74
CA SER A 130 25.73 -6.41 -14.45
C SER A 130 27.25 -6.29 -14.26
N GLY A 131 27.85 -7.29 -13.62
CA GLY A 131 29.30 -7.34 -13.39
C GLY A 131 29.84 -6.37 -12.33
N ARG A 132 28.99 -5.74 -11.52
CA ARG A 132 29.40 -4.85 -10.43
C ARG A 132 29.23 -5.51 -9.05
N HIS A 133 30.17 -5.24 -8.15
CA HIS A 133 30.10 -5.71 -6.76
C HIS A 133 29.04 -4.95 -5.95
N ALA A 134 28.47 -5.61 -4.93
CA ALA A 134 27.48 -5.05 -4.02
C ALA A 134 27.91 -3.74 -3.33
N ALA A 135 29.23 -3.49 -3.25
CA ALA A 135 29.81 -2.27 -2.70
C ALA A 135 29.42 -0.97 -3.45
N VAL A 136 28.93 -1.06 -4.70
CA VAL A 136 28.51 0.10 -5.50
C VAL A 136 27.10 0.59 -5.11
N VAL A 137 26.29 -0.26 -4.46
CA VAL A 137 24.89 0.05 -4.12
C VAL A 137 24.77 1.24 -3.15
N PRO A 138 25.55 1.33 -2.05
CA PRO A 138 25.50 2.48 -1.15
C PRO A 138 25.90 3.80 -1.83
N GLU A 139 26.88 3.77 -2.73
CA GLU A 139 27.32 4.96 -3.47
C GLU A 139 26.21 5.48 -4.40
N LEU A 140 25.58 4.58 -5.17
CA LEU A 140 24.44 4.92 -6.03
C LEU A 140 23.28 5.49 -5.21
N PHE A 141 22.99 4.91 -4.05
CA PHE A 141 21.96 5.44 -3.16
C PHE A 141 22.31 6.84 -2.66
N SER A 142 23.55 7.06 -2.20
CA SER A 142 23.99 8.38 -1.74
C SER A 142 23.95 9.43 -2.86
N GLY A 143 24.29 9.06 -4.10
CA GLY A 143 24.17 9.93 -5.26
C GLY A 143 22.73 10.28 -5.60
N LEU A 144 21.79 9.32 -5.45
CA LEU A 144 20.36 9.59 -5.59
C LEU A 144 19.84 10.51 -4.48
N LEU A 145 20.27 10.32 -3.23
CA LEU A 145 19.90 11.18 -2.11
C LEU A 145 20.43 12.61 -2.28
N ALA A 146 21.59 12.79 -2.91
CA ALA A 146 22.19 14.09 -3.17
C ALA A 146 21.58 14.83 -4.37
N ASN A 147 20.74 14.17 -5.17
CA ASN A 147 20.15 14.74 -6.38
C ASN A 147 18.66 15.02 -6.20
N ASP A 148 18.34 16.23 -5.72
CA ASP A 148 16.97 16.69 -5.47
C ASP A 148 16.06 16.57 -6.69
N ALA A 149 16.57 16.89 -7.88
CA ALA A 149 15.80 16.82 -9.11
C ALA A 149 15.40 15.39 -9.48
N ALA A 150 16.33 14.44 -9.32
CA ALA A 150 16.05 13.02 -9.54
C ALA A 150 15.04 12.48 -8.52
N GLN A 151 15.17 12.86 -7.23
CA GLN A 151 14.22 12.46 -6.20
C GLN A 151 12.80 12.91 -6.51
N VAL A 152 12.62 14.20 -6.83
CA VAL A 152 11.32 14.77 -7.17
C VAL A 152 10.76 14.15 -8.44
N PHE A 153 11.60 13.90 -9.45
CA PHE A 153 11.17 13.25 -10.69
C PHE A 153 10.61 11.85 -10.44
N TRP A 154 11.33 10.98 -9.73
CA TRP A 154 10.89 9.62 -9.47
C TRP A 154 9.67 9.55 -8.55
N GLN A 155 9.60 10.43 -7.55
CA GLN A 155 8.42 10.58 -6.71
C GLN A 155 7.20 11.02 -7.52
N ALA A 156 7.35 12.03 -8.39
CA ALA A 156 6.27 12.53 -9.22
C ALA A 156 5.81 11.47 -10.23
N LEU A 157 6.74 10.70 -10.80
CA LEU A 157 6.42 9.59 -11.69
C LEU A 157 5.61 8.51 -10.96
N PHE A 158 6.03 8.10 -9.77
CA PHE A 158 5.31 7.12 -8.96
C PHE A 158 3.90 7.61 -8.58
N MET A 159 3.78 8.88 -8.18
CA MET A 159 2.49 9.49 -7.88
C MET A 159 1.58 9.54 -9.12
N GLY A 160 2.13 9.90 -10.28
CA GLY A 160 1.41 9.90 -11.54
C GLY A 160 0.86 8.53 -11.91
N LEU A 161 1.66 7.47 -11.76
CA LEU A 161 1.21 6.09 -11.95
C LEU A 161 0.11 5.69 -10.97
N THR A 162 0.26 6.09 -9.69
CA THR A 162 -0.73 5.84 -8.65
C THR A 162 -2.07 6.52 -8.98
N VAL A 163 -2.03 7.81 -9.34
CA VAL A 163 -3.21 8.57 -9.77
C VAL A 163 -3.85 7.94 -11.00
N PHE A 164 -3.05 7.53 -12.00
CA PHE A 164 -3.55 6.86 -13.20
C PHE A 164 -4.35 5.59 -12.88
N ILE A 165 -3.85 4.75 -11.96
CA ILE A 165 -4.57 3.54 -11.52
C ILE A 165 -5.87 3.91 -10.78
N VAL A 166 -5.82 4.93 -9.91
CA VAL A 166 -6.97 5.40 -9.13
C VAL A 166 -8.06 6.00 -10.03
N LEU A 167 -7.69 6.73 -11.09
CA LEU A 167 -8.61 7.29 -12.08
C LEU A 167 -9.37 6.18 -12.84
N GLY A 168 -8.78 5.00 -13.01
CA GLY A 168 -9.45 3.82 -13.55
C GLY A 168 -10.57 3.26 -12.66
N GLY A 169 -10.71 3.76 -11.42
CA GLY A 169 -11.72 3.34 -10.46
C GLY A 169 -11.48 1.94 -9.89
N VAL A 170 -12.42 1.48 -9.05
CA VAL A 170 -12.27 0.26 -8.25
C VAL A 170 -12.09 -1.00 -9.11
N SER A 171 -13.00 -1.25 -10.06
CA SER A 171 -13.00 -2.51 -10.80
C SER A 171 -12.08 -2.52 -12.04
N ARG A 172 -11.93 -1.39 -12.74
CA ARG A 172 -11.08 -1.33 -13.95
C ARG A 172 -9.63 -0.93 -13.64
N GLY A 173 -9.38 -0.18 -12.58
CA GLY A 173 -8.05 0.20 -12.11
C GLY A 173 -7.54 -0.73 -11.02
N LEU A 174 -7.96 -0.50 -9.77
CA LEU A 174 -7.43 -1.17 -8.59
C LEU A 174 -7.52 -2.70 -8.65
N GLU A 175 -8.69 -3.24 -9.00
CA GLU A 175 -8.92 -4.68 -9.03
C GLU A 175 -8.04 -5.38 -10.07
N ARG A 176 -7.83 -4.78 -11.25
CA ARG A 176 -6.96 -5.34 -12.29
C ARG A 176 -5.49 -5.27 -11.91
N ALA A 177 -5.05 -4.13 -11.37
CA ALA A 177 -3.68 -3.95 -10.89
C ALA A 177 -3.36 -4.99 -9.81
N ASN A 178 -4.19 -5.10 -8.77
CA ASN A 178 -3.96 -6.05 -7.68
C ASN A 178 -4.05 -7.51 -8.12
N LYS A 179 -4.87 -7.85 -9.13
CA LYS A 179 -4.91 -9.21 -9.70
C LYS A 179 -3.60 -9.66 -10.32
N VAL A 180 -2.77 -8.74 -10.80
CA VAL A 180 -1.48 -9.06 -11.43
C VAL A 180 -0.33 -8.83 -10.45
N MET A 181 -0.30 -7.69 -9.79
CA MET A 181 0.81 -7.28 -8.93
C MET A 181 1.02 -8.22 -7.74
N MET A 182 -0.08 -8.71 -7.12
CA MET A 182 0.04 -9.57 -5.95
C MET A 182 0.64 -10.95 -6.24
N PRO A 183 0.14 -11.72 -7.23
CA PRO A 183 0.78 -12.97 -7.60
C PRO A 183 2.24 -12.80 -8.01
N VAL A 184 2.56 -11.75 -8.77
CA VAL A 184 3.94 -11.45 -9.20
C VAL A 184 4.84 -11.20 -7.99
N LEU A 185 4.40 -10.37 -7.04
CA LEU A 185 5.15 -10.11 -5.81
C LEU A 185 5.41 -11.40 -5.03
N PHE A 186 4.39 -12.23 -4.85
CA PHE A 186 4.51 -13.49 -4.11
C PHE A 186 5.50 -14.45 -4.78
N LEU A 187 5.43 -14.59 -6.11
CA LEU A 187 6.36 -15.43 -6.87
C LEU A 187 7.80 -14.94 -6.77
N ILE A 188 8.04 -13.63 -6.85
CA ILE A 188 9.38 -13.05 -6.70
C ILE A 188 9.92 -13.33 -5.30
N LEU A 189 9.13 -13.09 -4.25
CA LEU A 189 9.55 -13.34 -2.88
C LEU A 189 9.86 -14.82 -2.62
N LEU A 190 9.04 -15.73 -3.14
CA LEU A 190 9.25 -17.16 -3.00
C LEU A 190 10.51 -17.61 -3.74
N THR A 191 10.74 -17.09 -4.94
CA THR A 191 11.95 -17.39 -5.72
C THR A 191 13.21 -16.91 -5.00
N LEU A 192 13.18 -15.68 -4.46
CA LEU A 192 14.29 -15.14 -3.68
C LEU A 192 14.55 -15.91 -2.39
N ALA A 193 13.50 -16.34 -1.70
CA ALA A 193 13.63 -17.17 -0.49
C ALA A 193 14.25 -18.53 -0.80
N VAL A 194 13.80 -19.21 -1.86
CA VAL A 194 14.38 -20.48 -2.29
C VAL A 194 15.83 -20.31 -2.71
N TYR A 195 16.13 -19.27 -3.51
CA TYR A 195 17.49 -18.97 -3.92
C TYR A 195 18.40 -18.73 -2.71
N GLY A 196 17.97 -17.89 -1.76
CA GLY A 196 18.76 -17.55 -0.56
C GLY A 196 18.97 -18.72 0.43
N ILE A 197 18.14 -19.76 0.37
CA ILE A 197 18.35 -21.00 1.14
C ILE A 197 19.32 -21.94 0.41
N CYS A 198 19.29 -21.94 -0.92
CA CYS A 198 20.11 -22.82 -1.76
C CYS A 198 21.51 -22.27 -2.07
N SER A 199 21.73 -20.96 -1.92
CA SER A 199 23.02 -20.27 -2.10
C SER A 199 23.85 -20.22 -0.83
#